data_AF-A0A2V9ZAI5-F1
#
_entry.id   AF-A0A2V9ZAI5-F1
#
_cell.length_a   1.000
_cell.length_b   1.000
_cell.length_c   1.000
_cell.angle_alpha   90.00
_cell.angle_beta   90.00
_cell.angle_gamma   90.00
#
_symmetry.space_group_name_H-M   'P 1'
#
loop_
_entity.id
_entity.type
_entity.pdbx_description
1 polymer ?
#
loop_
_entity_poly.entity_id
_entity_poly.type
_entity_poly.pdbx_seq_one_letter_code
_entity_poly.pdbx_strand_id
1 'polypeptide(L)'
;MNAVLRGDVHSIRVGHYSNIQDCSVLHGMKEKFGVFLGDYVTVGHSVTLHGCTIEDRCLIGMGSIVLNGARIGSGSIIAAGTLIPEGTVIEPNSLWMGSPGKFRRRLEEKDQEMILMYAENYLGYKEMYLKEK
;
A
#
# COMPACT_ATOMS: atom_id res chain seq x y z
N MET A 1 11.16 4.05 -15.64
CA MET A 1 10.98 3.71 -14.21
C MET A 1 10.11 2.46 -14.14
N ASN A 2 10.24 1.63 -13.09
CA ASN A 2 9.55 0.34 -13.00
C ASN A 2 9.12 0.04 -11.56
N ALA A 3 8.13 -0.83 -11.38
CA ALA A 3 7.81 -1.50 -10.12
C ALA A 3 8.27 -2.96 -10.19
N VAL A 4 8.63 -3.56 -9.06
CA VAL A 4 9.07 -4.96 -8.98
C VAL A 4 8.14 -5.74 -8.04
N LEU A 5 7.38 -6.66 -8.61
CA LEU A 5 6.58 -7.63 -7.85
C LEU A 5 7.26 -9.00 -8.01
N ARG A 6 8.06 -9.40 -7.03
CA ARG A 6 8.82 -10.66 -7.09
C ARG A 6 8.11 -11.74 -6.28
N GLY A 7 7.27 -12.53 -6.95
CA GLY A 7 6.49 -13.61 -6.31
C GLY A 7 7.18 -14.97 -6.32
N ASP A 8 8.50 -15.02 -6.10
CA ASP A 8 9.31 -16.24 -6.26
C ASP A 8 9.27 -17.20 -5.07
N VAL A 9 9.02 -16.69 -3.87
CA VAL A 9 9.03 -17.48 -2.62
C VAL A 9 7.68 -17.53 -1.89
N HIS A 10 6.75 -16.65 -2.26
CA HIS A 10 5.38 -16.63 -1.75
C HIS A 10 4.45 -15.87 -2.71
N SER A 11 3.15 -16.13 -2.62
CA SER A 11 2.12 -15.40 -3.36
C SER A 11 2.15 -13.89 -3.14
N ILE A 12 1.98 -13.15 -4.23
CA ILE A 12 1.60 -11.75 -4.23
C ILE A 12 0.22 -11.64 -4.87
N ARG A 13 -0.73 -11.01 -4.18
CA ARG A 13 -2.07 -10.71 -4.72
C ARG A 13 -2.29 -9.20 -4.69
N VAL A 14 -2.76 -8.66 -5.80
CA VAL A 14 -3.18 -7.26 -5.93
C VAL A 14 -4.68 -7.23 -6.22
N GLY A 15 -5.44 -6.54 -5.38
CA GLY A 15 -6.88 -6.37 -5.56
C GLY A 15 -7.25 -5.43 -6.70
N HIS A 16 -8.54 -5.36 -6.98
CA HIS A 16 -9.10 -4.55 -8.07
C HIS A 16 -8.84 -3.07 -7.82
N TYR A 17 -8.61 -2.32 -8.91
CA TYR A 17 -8.45 -0.87 -8.88
C TYR A 17 -7.26 -0.36 -8.03
N SER A 18 -6.39 -1.26 -7.59
CA SER A 18 -5.17 -0.93 -6.86
C SER A 18 -4.04 -0.57 -7.82
N ASN A 19 -3.17 0.34 -7.40
CA ASN A 19 -2.01 0.79 -8.18
C ASN A 19 -0.71 0.65 -7.38
N ILE A 20 0.35 0.25 -8.07
CA ILE A 20 1.71 0.16 -7.54
C ILE A 20 2.58 1.09 -8.37
N GLN A 21 3.05 2.15 -7.73
CA GLN A 21 3.74 3.23 -8.41
C GLN A 21 5.24 2.95 -8.54
N ASP A 22 5.91 3.80 -9.31
CA ASP A 22 7.31 3.69 -9.69
C ASP A 22 8.25 3.40 -8.51
N CYS A 23 9.26 2.59 -8.78
CA CYS A 23 10.32 2.19 -7.85
C CYS A 23 9.84 1.41 -6.61
N SER A 24 8.57 1.00 -6.56
CA SER A 24 8.07 0.16 -5.47
C SER A 24 8.49 -1.30 -5.64
N VAL A 25 8.72 -1.96 -4.51
CA VAL A 25 9.12 -3.38 -4.42
C VAL A 25 8.16 -4.14 -3.52
N LEU A 26 7.59 -5.22 -4.03
CA LEU A 26 6.77 -6.18 -3.29
C LEU A 26 7.49 -7.53 -3.27
N HIS A 27 7.74 -8.06 -2.07
CA HIS A 27 8.37 -9.38 -1.89
C HIS A 27 7.79 -10.10 -0.66
N GLY A 28 7.70 -11.42 -0.71
CA GLY A 28 7.25 -12.25 0.41
C GLY A 28 8.42 -12.89 1.18
N MET A 29 8.16 -13.31 2.41
CA MET A 29 9.03 -14.24 3.13
C MET A 29 8.63 -15.67 2.78
N LYS A 30 9.60 -16.48 2.35
CA LYS A 30 9.40 -17.88 1.96
C LYS A 30 8.55 -18.64 2.97
N GLU A 31 7.48 -19.28 2.48
CA GLU A 31 6.58 -20.17 3.25
C GLU A 31 5.93 -19.56 4.51
N LYS A 32 6.06 -18.25 4.75
CA LYS A 32 5.59 -17.61 5.98
C LYS A 32 4.70 -16.40 5.75
N PHE A 33 5.13 -15.47 4.89
CA PHE A 33 4.40 -14.21 4.70
C PHE A 33 4.35 -13.83 3.22
N GLY A 34 3.15 -13.86 2.64
CA GLY A 34 2.86 -13.28 1.33
C GLY A 34 2.61 -11.78 1.39
N VAL A 35 2.43 -11.17 0.21
CA VAL A 35 1.98 -9.77 0.10
C VAL A 35 0.57 -9.75 -0.47
N PHE A 36 -0.38 -9.24 0.30
CA PHE A 36 -1.79 -9.22 -0.07
C PHE A 36 -2.31 -7.79 -0.01
N LEU A 37 -2.69 -7.25 -1.16
CA LEU A 37 -3.35 -5.94 -1.26
C LEU A 37 -4.83 -6.15 -1.57
N GLY A 38 -5.67 -5.44 -0.83
CA GLY A 38 -7.10 -5.31 -1.10
C GLY A 38 -7.40 -4.46 -2.34
N ASP A 39 -8.66 -4.10 -2.46
CA ASP A 39 -9.18 -3.30 -3.56
C ASP A 39 -8.99 -1.80 -3.27
N TYR A 40 -8.80 -0.98 -4.31
CA TYR A 40 -8.60 0.48 -4.21
C TYR A 40 -7.40 0.88 -3.33
N VAL A 41 -6.34 0.08 -3.32
CA VAL A 41 -5.09 0.39 -2.61
C VAL A 41 -4.15 1.19 -3.51
N THR A 42 -3.69 2.33 -3.01
CA THR A 42 -2.64 3.13 -3.65
C THR A 42 -1.31 2.88 -2.94
N VAL A 43 -0.37 2.25 -3.64
CA VAL A 43 1.01 2.09 -3.17
C VAL A 43 1.88 3.17 -3.84
N GLY A 44 2.23 4.19 -3.07
CA GLY A 44 3.02 5.34 -3.52
C GLY A 44 4.41 4.98 -4.04
N HIS A 45 5.08 5.93 -4.69
CA HIS A 45 6.42 5.72 -5.24
C HIS A 45 7.44 5.25 -4.19
N SER A 46 8.36 4.39 -4.61
CA SER A 46 9.47 3.89 -3.79
C SER A 46 9.03 3.21 -2.49
N VAL A 47 7.86 2.58 -2.47
CA VAL A 47 7.38 1.83 -1.30
C VAL A 47 7.96 0.41 -1.29
N THR A 48 8.36 -0.06 -0.11
CA THR A 48 8.73 -1.46 0.12
C THR A 48 7.63 -2.16 0.92
N LEU A 49 6.98 -3.14 0.32
CA LEU A 49 6.05 -4.04 1.01
C LEU A 49 6.70 -5.42 1.12
N HIS A 50 6.99 -5.85 2.35
CA HIS A 50 7.63 -7.13 2.60
C HIS A 50 6.77 -8.00 3.51
N GLY A 51 6.14 -9.04 2.95
CA GLY A 51 5.37 -10.02 3.72
C GLY A 51 4.20 -9.44 4.53
N CYS A 52 3.44 -8.49 3.99
CA CYS A 52 2.38 -7.78 4.72
C CYS A 52 1.00 -7.88 4.07
N THR A 53 -0.04 -7.58 4.84
CA THR A 53 -1.42 -7.43 4.34
C THR A 53 -1.84 -5.97 4.38
N ILE A 54 -2.28 -5.45 3.26
CA ILE A 54 -2.90 -4.13 3.11
C ILE A 54 -4.36 -4.36 2.77
N GLU A 55 -5.29 -3.96 3.62
CA GLU A 55 -6.72 -4.09 3.35
C GLU A 55 -7.22 -3.01 2.37
N ASP A 56 -8.52 -3.05 2.07
CA ASP A 56 -9.15 -2.21 1.06
C ASP A 56 -9.03 -0.72 1.37
N ARG A 57 -9.00 0.10 0.32
CA ARG A 57 -9.01 1.57 0.42
C ARG A 57 -7.91 2.08 1.33
N CYS A 58 -6.67 1.62 1.12
CA CYS A 58 -5.51 2.14 1.85
C CYS A 58 -4.64 3.01 0.94
N LEU A 59 -4.06 4.06 1.52
CA LEU A 59 -3.04 4.88 0.87
C LEU A 59 -1.71 4.69 1.59
N ILE A 60 -0.75 4.05 0.90
CA ILE A 60 0.61 3.87 1.39
C ILE A 60 1.48 4.96 0.81
N GLY A 61 1.82 5.94 1.63
CA GLY A 61 2.59 7.12 1.23
C GLY A 61 3.98 6.75 0.71
N MET A 62 4.50 7.62 -0.17
CA MET A 62 5.77 7.43 -0.86
C MET A 62 6.92 7.12 0.11
N GLY A 63 7.83 6.23 -0.30
CA GLY A 63 9.01 5.88 0.50
C GLY A 63 8.72 5.10 1.78
N SER A 64 7.47 4.67 2.02
CA SER A 64 7.13 3.88 3.19
C SER A 64 7.67 2.45 3.09
N ILE A 65 7.92 1.84 4.24
CA ILE A 65 8.39 0.46 4.38
C ILE A 65 7.43 -0.26 5.31
N VAL A 66 6.83 -1.37 4.85
CA VAL A 66 5.93 -2.21 5.65
C VAL A 66 6.54 -3.60 5.76
N LEU A 67 6.82 -4.04 6.99
CA LEU A 67 7.55 -5.27 7.27
C LEU A 67 6.64 -6.49 7.50
N ASN A 68 7.27 -7.64 7.65
CA ASN A 68 6.63 -8.95 7.71
C ASN A 68 5.54 -9.04 8.78
N GLY A 69 4.42 -9.66 8.43
CA GLY A 69 3.29 -9.89 9.33
C GLY A 69 2.51 -8.63 9.70
N ALA A 70 2.88 -7.45 9.20
CA ALA A 70 2.10 -6.25 9.43
C ALA A 70 0.76 -6.32 8.67
N ARG A 71 -0.29 -5.78 9.30
CA ARG A 71 -1.64 -5.67 8.74
C ARG A 71 -2.10 -4.22 8.81
N ILE A 72 -2.42 -3.64 7.65
CA ILE A 72 -2.95 -2.29 7.54
C ILE A 72 -4.47 -2.38 7.35
N GLY A 73 -5.22 -1.95 8.36
CA GLY A 73 -6.68 -1.99 8.35
C GLY A 73 -7.30 -1.04 7.32
N SER A 74 -8.47 -1.43 6.82
CA SER A 74 -9.16 -0.77 5.70
C SER A 74 -9.33 0.75 5.91
N GLY A 75 -9.28 1.52 4.83
CA GLY A 75 -9.48 2.97 4.91
C GLY A 75 -8.31 3.73 5.55
N SER A 76 -7.14 3.11 5.78
CA SER A 76 -6.04 3.75 6.51
C SER A 76 -5.02 4.43 5.60
N ILE A 77 -4.29 5.39 6.19
CA ILE A 77 -3.21 6.11 5.53
C ILE A 77 -1.91 5.87 6.28
N ILE A 78 -0.88 5.45 5.54
CA ILE A 78 0.50 5.43 6.00
C ILE A 78 1.19 6.65 5.41
N ALA A 79 1.64 7.59 6.23
CA ALA A 79 2.27 8.81 5.74
C ALA A 79 3.61 8.50 5.04
N ALA A 80 4.07 9.40 4.16
CA ALA A 80 5.34 9.24 3.45
C ALA A 80 6.53 9.00 4.41
N GLY A 81 7.47 8.15 3.98
CA GLY A 81 8.68 7.81 4.74
C GLY A 81 8.44 7.03 6.03
N THR A 82 7.26 6.42 6.21
CA THR A 82 6.91 5.70 7.44
C THR A 82 7.42 4.26 7.40
N LEU A 83 8.01 3.79 8.51
CA LEU A 83 8.41 2.40 8.70
C LEU A 83 7.42 1.70 9.63
N ILE A 84 6.63 0.76 9.12
CA ILE A 84 5.74 -0.09 9.92
C ILE A 84 6.49 -1.37 10.36
N PRO A 85 6.72 -1.56 11.67
CA PRO A 85 7.45 -2.73 12.19
C PRO A 85 6.76 -4.06 11.93
N GLU A 86 7.52 -5.15 12.04
CA GLU A 86 6.99 -6.52 11.91
C GLU A 86 5.84 -6.79 12.89
N GLY A 87 4.82 -7.50 12.42
CA GLY A 87 3.66 -7.90 13.21
C GLY A 87 2.73 -6.76 13.64
N THR A 88 2.99 -5.52 13.21
CA THR A 88 2.14 -4.37 13.58
C THR A 88 0.74 -4.53 13.00
N VAL A 89 -0.29 -4.44 13.85
CA VAL A 89 -1.70 -4.40 13.44
C VAL A 89 -2.19 -2.97 13.55
N ILE A 90 -2.55 -2.39 12.41
CA ILE A 90 -3.10 -1.04 12.31
C ILE A 90 -4.61 -1.12 12.18
N GLU A 91 -5.30 -0.45 13.11
CA GLU A 91 -6.75 -0.32 13.11
C GLU A 91 -7.26 0.43 11.86
N PRO A 92 -8.43 0.06 11.32
CA PRO A 92 -9.06 0.75 10.20
C PRO A 92 -9.23 2.26 10.42
N ASN A 93 -9.31 3.02 9.33
CA ASN A 93 -9.55 4.46 9.33
C ASN A 93 -8.57 5.23 10.23
N SER A 94 -7.27 4.90 10.17
CA SER A 94 -6.24 5.57 10.96
C SER A 94 -5.09 6.11 10.11
N LEU A 95 -4.52 7.23 10.56
CA LEU A 95 -3.30 7.79 10.02
C LEU A 95 -2.12 7.34 10.89
N TRP A 96 -1.12 6.74 10.26
CA TRP A 96 0.15 6.39 10.91
C TRP A 96 1.31 7.13 10.26
N MET A 97 2.29 7.53 11.08
CA MET A 97 3.48 8.22 10.59
C MET A 97 4.72 7.97 11.45
N GLY A 98 5.90 8.05 10.82
CA GLY A 98 7.21 8.04 11.50
C GLY A 98 8.02 6.75 11.31
N SER A 99 9.20 6.69 11.92
CA SER A 99 10.07 5.51 11.91
C SER A 99 10.62 5.28 13.33
N PRO A 100 10.05 4.33 14.11
CA PRO A 100 8.92 3.46 13.75
C PRO A 100 7.60 4.24 13.65
N GLY A 101 6.72 3.78 12.78
CA GLY A 101 5.40 4.36 12.55
C GLY A 101 4.50 4.20 13.77
N LYS A 102 3.78 5.26 14.11
CA LYS A 102 2.84 5.30 15.23
C LYS A 102 1.51 5.90 14.79
N PHE A 103 0.44 5.50 15.48
CA PHE A 103 -0.86 6.14 15.36
C PHE A 103 -0.73 7.65 15.59
N ARG A 104 -1.29 8.43 14.65
CA ARG A 104 -1.34 9.89 14.74
C ARG A 104 -2.74 10.37 15.07
N ARG A 105 -3.74 9.93 14.30
CA ARG A 105 -5.15 10.30 14.46
C ARG A 105 -6.05 9.32 13.71
N ARG A 106 -7.36 9.40 13.99
CA ARG A 106 -8.39 8.81 13.13
C ARG A 106 -8.58 9.66 11.87
N LEU A 107 -9.02 9.00 10.80
CA LEU A 107 -9.32 9.62 9.53
C LEU A 107 -10.77 10.11 9.50
N GLU A 108 -10.97 11.21 8.80
CA GLU A 108 -12.24 11.85 8.56
C GLU A 108 -12.76 11.50 7.16
N GLU A 109 -14.00 11.87 6.84
CA GLU A 109 -14.63 11.61 5.54
C GLU A 109 -13.79 12.14 4.37
N LYS A 110 -13.26 13.37 4.47
CA LYS A 110 -12.36 13.95 3.47
C LYS A 110 -11.10 13.11 3.21
N ASP A 111 -10.60 12.38 4.22
CA ASP A 111 -9.44 11.52 4.04
C ASP A 111 -9.84 10.25 3.26
N GLN A 112 -11.06 9.75 3.47
CA GLN A 112 -11.60 8.61 2.71
C GLN A 112 -11.85 8.99 1.24
N GLU A 113 -12.42 10.17 1.00
CA GLU A 113 -12.60 10.72 -0.36
C GLU A 113 -11.24 10.87 -1.06
N MET A 114 -10.23 11.37 -0.34
CA MET A 114 -8.88 11.49 -0.86
C MET A 114 -8.28 10.14 -1.27
N ILE A 115 -8.44 9.10 -0.44
CA ILE A 115 -7.96 7.74 -0.75
C ILE A 115 -8.57 7.25 -2.08
N LEU A 116 -9.88 7.39 -2.25
CA LEU A 116 -10.57 6.95 -3.47
C LEU A 116 -10.13 7.77 -4.69
N MET A 117 -10.03 9.10 -4.55
CA MET A 117 -9.54 9.99 -5.59
C MET A 117 -8.14 9.56 -6.09
N TYR A 118 -7.22 9.20 -5.19
CA TYR A 118 -5.89 8.71 -5.58
C TYR A 118 -5.94 7.42 -6.40
N ALA A 119 -6.80 6.47 -6.03
CA ALA A 119 -6.99 5.24 -6.80
C ALA A 119 -7.60 5.53 -8.18
N GLU A 120 -8.65 6.35 -8.24
CA GLU A 120 -9.35 6.73 -9.47
C GLU A 120 -8.44 7.48 -10.45
N ASN A 121 -7.59 8.38 -9.96
CA ASN A 121 -6.60 9.06 -10.80
C ASN A 121 -5.73 8.08 -11.58
N TYR A 122 -5.27 7.00 -10.95
CA TYR A 122 -4.44 5.99 -11.60
C TYR A 122 -5.23 5.10 -12.57
N LEU A 123 -6.54 4.93 -12.38
CA LEU A 123 -7.39 4.32 -13.40
C LEU A 123 -7.45 5.21 -14.65
N GLY A 124 -7.61 6.53 -14.46
CA GLY A 124 -7.55 7.51 -15.54
C GLY A 124 -6.21 7.52 -16.28
N TYR A 125 -5.09 7.57 -15.54
CA TYR A 125 -3.75 7.51 -16.13
C TYR A 125 -3.53 6.23 -16.93
N LYS A 126 -3.97 5.07 -16.41
CA LYS A 126 -3.93 3.80 -17.13
C LYS A 126 -4.66 3.89 -18.48
N GLU A 127 -5.86 4.47 -18.52
CA GLU A 127 -6.60 4.66 -19.78
C GLU A 127 -5.85 5.58 -20.76
N MET A 128 -5.19 6.63 -20.26
CA MET A 128 -4.36 7.52 -21.10
C MET A 128 -3.18 6.75 -21.71
N TYR A 129 -2.38 6.05 -20.89
CA TYR A 129 -1.21 5.29 -21.34
C TYR A 129 -1.55 4.12 -22.27
N LEU A 130 -2.71 3.48 -22.11
CA LEU A 130 -3.14 2.41 -23.02
C LEU A 130 -3.50 2.94 -24.41
N LYS A 131 -3.93 4.20 -24.54
CA LYS A 131 -4.24 4.85 -25.83
C LYS A 131 -3.00 5.34 -26.57
N GLU A 132 -1.88 5.55 -25.87
CA GLU A 132 -0.61 5.97 -26.45
C GLU A 132 0.17 4.83 -27.14
N LYS A 133 -0.33 3.60 -27.04
CA LYS A 133 0.22 2.41 -27.71
C LYS A 133 -0.47 2.15 -29.04
#